data_AF-A0A7Y9EF86-F1
#
_entry.id   AF-A0A7Y9EF86-F1
#
_cell.length_a   1.000
_cell.length_b   1.000
_cell.length_c   1.000
_cell.angle_alpha   90.00
_cell.angle_beta   90.00
_cell.angle_gamma   90.00
#
_symmetry.space_group_name_H-M   'P 1'
#
loop_
_entity.id
_entity.type
_entity.pdbx_description
1 polymer ?
#
loop_
_entity_poly.entity_id
_entity_poly.type
_entity_poly.pdbx_seq_one_letter_code
_entity_poly.pdbx_strand_id
1 'polypeptide(L)'
;MPEQSPTRFTMVPARRSSEPTARRRARRILIALFLAAALSIVAVFVALTSGSSKPDLSAVTPQGRDLSYTAAMNFLAGRVQDVPRADSFDPQAASVEAPDGTSAPLDYRALNWVGFTPRHFGTKELGFTDFEIHHYLVVLNDQAATQSPSPAAGGRPSATPSGGASATPSGGASAPPSGGAAASPSGAAPQAGTTGTPSPSTTAGPQGSPSPGASETPPMSAHVLQLDVPVLLDPSGPRLAASPAFSVWKNGTGKPKGTGDYTNYRQLTTEVSTESKNQILRWAAAYATGDSTALLAVTGDQDPKHRYEGLSGFRLADSSQAVQILSAIKTLDDQLVVRVRIMLARAEQSGTVPGKKGNVKPFTNFADFDLLVGASGAQPPVLAWGPAGSAAELNPYSNALNN
;
A
#
# COMPACT_ATOMS: atom_id res chain seq x y z
N MET A 1 -1.80 29.97 -70.89
CA MET A 1 -1.16 30.77 -69.82
C MET A 1 -2.12 31.90 -69.44
N PRO A 2 -2.52 32.04 -68.17
CA PRO A 2 -3.30 33.19 -67.72
C PRO A 2 -2.37 34.30 -67.19
N GLU A 3 -2.64 35.55 -67.56
CA GLU A 3 -1.91 36.72 -67.05
C GLU A 3 -2.23 36.95 -65.56
N GLN A 4 -1.19 37.15 -64.74
CA GLN A 4 -1.36 37.56 -63.35
C GLN A 4 -1.44 39.10 -63.27
N SER A 5 -2.62 39.62 -62.99
CA SER A 5 -2.82 41.05 -62.74
C SER A 5 -2.07 41.50 -61.47
N PRO A 6 -1.30 42.61 -61.50
CA PRO A 6 -0.56 43.08 -60.34
C PRO A 6 -1.50 43.66 -59.28
N THR A 7 -1.57 43.01 -58.11
CA THR A 7 -2.30 43.49 -56.93
C THR A 7 -1.65 44.76 -56.38
N ARG A 8 -2.16 45.91 -56.86
CA ARG A 8 -1.71 47.24 -56.43
C ARG A 8 -2.16 47.49 -54.98
N PHE A 9 -1.27 47.24 -54.03
CA PHE A 9 -1.51 47.56 -52.61
C PHE A 9 -1.61 49.08 -52.41
N THR A 10 -2.84 49.62 -52.47
CA THR A 10 -3.14 50.96 -51.98
C THR A 10 -2.93 51.00 -50.47
N MET A 11 -1.80 51.56 -50.06
CA MET A 11 -1.47 51.81 -48.66
C MET A 11 -2.45 52.85 -48.08
N VAL A 12 -3.55 52.39 -47.50
CA VAL A 12 -4.54 53.27 -46.86
C VAL A 12 -3.87 53.94 -45.66
N PRO A 13 -3.70 55.28 -45.64
CA PRO A 13 -3.03 55.94 -44.54
C PRO A 13 -3.85 55.75 -43.27
N ALA A 14 -3.21 55.21 -42.22
CA ALA A 14 -3.85 54.94 -40.94
C ALA A 14 -4.50 56.22 -40.41
N ARG A 15 -5.84 56.26 -40.45
CA ARG A 15 -6.65 57.42 -40.07
C ARG A 15 -6.32 57.77 -38.63
N ARG A 16 -5.55 58.85 -38.41
CA ARG A 16 -5.10 59.26 -37.08
C ARG A 16 -6.33 59.42 -36.20
N SER A 17 -6.46 58.53 -35.20
CA SER A 17 -7.55 58.57 -34.23
C SER A 17 -7.57 59.95 -33.61
N SER A 18 -8.67 60.68 -33.78
CA SER A 18 -8.88 61.98 -33.14
C SER A 18 -8.59 61.86 -31.65
N GLU A 19 -7.79 62.78 -31.12
CA GLU A 19 -7.25 62.74 -29.76
C GLU A 19 -8.31 62.46 -28.66
N PRO A 20 -9.55 62.99 -28.73
CA PRO A 20 -10.60 62.66 -27.77
C PRO A 20 -10.96 61.16 -27.72
N THR A 21 -10.88 60.46 -28.86
CA THR A 21 -11.22 59.05 -28.99
C THR A 21 -10.11 58.15 -28.42
N ALA A 22 -8.84 58.55 -28.62
CA ALA A 22 -7.70 57.89 -28.00
C ALA A 22 -7.73 58.03 -26.47
N ARG A 23 -7.94 59.25 -25.95
CA ARG A 23 -8.10 59.52 -24.50
C ARG A 23 -9.28 58.73 -23.89
N ARG A 24 -10.43 58.63 -24.58
CA ARG A 24 -11.57 57.80 -24.13
C ARG A 24 -11.24 56.30 -24.08
N ARG A 25 -10.50 55.76 -25.06
CA ARG A 25 -10.06 54.34 -25.04
C ARG A 25 -9.05 54.08 -23.92
N ALA A 26 -8.04 54.94 -23.78
CA ALA A 26 -7.05 54.84 -22.71
C ALA A 26 -7.69 54.87 -21.31
N ARG A 27 -8.67 55.77 -21.08
CA ARG A 27 -9.40 55.83 -19.80
C ARG A 27 -10.19 54.55 -19.50
N ARG A 28 -10.80 53.91 -20.52
CA ARG A 28 -11.50 52.62 -20.35
C ARG A 28 -10.53 51.48 -20.01
N ILE A 29 -9.37 51.44 -20.67
CA ILE A 29 -8.31 50.43 -20.40
C ILE A 29 -7.77 50.61 -18.97
N LEU A 30 -7.47 51.85 -18.55
CA LEU A 30 -7.04 52.13 -17.18
C LEU A 30 -8.08 51.71 -16.14
N ILE A 31 -9.37 52.02 -16.35
CA ILE A 31 -10.45 51.58 -15.44
C ILE A 31 -10.49 50.04 -15.34
N ALA A 32 -10.38 49.32 -16.46
CA ALA A 32 -10.36 47.86 -16.46
C ALA A 32 -9.13 47.29 -15.72
N LEU A 33 -7.95 47.90 -15.88
CA LEU A 33 -6.74 47.50 -15.17
C LEU A 33 -6.82 47.76 -13.66
N PHE A 34 -7.35 48.91 -13.23
CA PHE A 34 -7.59 49.19 -11.82
C PHE A 34 -8.62 48.22 -11.21
N LEU A 35 -9.66 47.86 -11.95
CA LEU A 35 -10.67 46.90 -11.49
C LEU A 35 -10.10 45.48 -11.37
N ALA A 36 -9.27 45.05 -12.33
CA ALA A 36 -8.56 43.78 -12.28
C ALA A 36 -7.53 43.73 -11.13
N ALA A 37 -6.80 44.82 -10.89
CA ALA A 37 -5.86 44.92 -9.76
C ALA A 37 -6.60 44.86 -8.41
N ALA A 38 -7.72 45.58 -8.27
CA ALA A 38 -8.56 45.52 -7.08
C ALA A 38 -9.13 44.11 -6.84
N LEU A 39 -9.64 43.44 -7.89
CA LEU A 39 -10.11 42.05 -7.80
C LEU A 39 -8.99 41.07 -7.45
N SER A 40 -7.76 41.29 -7.95
CA SER A 40 -6.58 40.48 -7.57
C SER A 40 -6.21 40.67 -6.10
N ILE A 41 -6.23 41.90 -5.59
CA ILE A 41 -6.01 42.19 -4.16
C ILE A 41 -7.11 41.55 -3.30
N VAL A 42 -8.38 41.63 -3.71
CA VAL A 42 -9.49 40.96 -3.02
C VAL A 42 -9.33 39.43 -3.06
N ALA A 43 -8.91 38.84 -4.18
CA ALA A 43 -8.66 37.40 -4.28
C ALA A 43 -7.51 36.94 -3.37
N VAL A 44 -6.40 37.70 -3.30
CA VAL A 44 -5.30 37.44 -2.37
C VAL A 44 -5.76 37.62 -0.92
N PHE A 45 -6.52 38.66 -0.60
CA PHE A 45 -7.03 38.90 0.74
C PHE A 45 -8.00 37.79 1.16
N VAL A 46 -8.93 37.38 0.28
CA VAL A 46 -9.81 36.22 0.49
C VAL A 46 -9.00 34.93 0.66
N ALA A 47 -7.92 34.71 -0.09
CA ALA A 47 -7.06 33.53 0.08
C ALA A 47 -6.27 33.54 1.41
N LEU A 48 -6.00 34.72 1.98
CA LEU A 48 -5.32 34.89 3.27
C LEU A 48 -6.28 34.85 4.46
N THR A 49 -7.48 35.46 4.34
CA THR A 49 -8.48 35.50 5.42
C THR A 49 -9.44 34.31 5.42
N SER A 50 -9.64 33.65 4.27
CA SER A 50 -10.09 32.24 4.25
C SER A 50 -8.88 31.38 4.61
N GLY A 51 -8.33 31.64 5.81
CA GLY A 51 -7.11 31.02 6.30
C GLY A 51 -7.22 29.51 6.11
N SER A 52 -6.15 28.91 5.57
CA SER A 52 -6.11 27.49 5.18
C SER A 52 -6.84 26.64 6.21
N SER A 53 -8.04 26.17 5.86
CA SER A 53 -8.81 25.26 6.73
C SER A 53 -8.18 23.87 6.77
N LYS A 54 -7.15 23.63 5.94
CA LYS A 54 -6.23 22.52 6.13
C LYS A 54 -5.39 22.82 7.37
N PRO A 55 -5.40 21.98 8.41
CA PRO A 55 -4.60 22.19 9.60
C PRO A 55 -3.12 22.36 9.25
N ASP A 56 -2.39 23.18 10.02
CA ASP A 56 -0.94 23.25 9.90
C ASP A 56 -0.30 22.02 10.56
N LEU A 57 -0.23 20.94 9.77
CA LEU A 57 0.29 19.64 10.19
C LEU A 57 1.81 19.65 10.39
N SER A 58 2.51 20.73 10.03
CA SER A 58 3.96 20.85 10.27
C SER A 58 4.28 20.98 11.77
N ALA A 59 3.33 21.49 12.55
CA ALA A 59 3.45 21.72 13.99
C ALA A 59 3.05 20.53 14.88
N VAL A 60 2.49 19.44 14.30
CA VAL A 60 2.03 18.29 15.09
C VAL A 60 3.13 17.25 15.21
N THR A 61 3.40 16.80 16.44
CA THR A 61 4.39 15.77 16.77
C THR A 61 3.71 14.52 17.35
N PRO A 62 4.03 13.30 16.87
CA PRO A 62 4.95 12.99 15.76
C PRO A 62 4.40 13.51 14.43
N GLN A 63 5.28 13.83 13.48
CA GLN A 63 4.84 14.14 12.12
C GLN A 63 4.32 12.86 11.45
N GLY A 64 3.42 12.97 10.46
CA GLY A 64 2.81 11.82 9.78
C GLY A 64 3.83 10.79 9.30
N ARG A 65 4.98 11.26 8.80
CA ARG A 65 6.14 10.45 8.38
C ARG A 65 6.83 9.65 9.50
N ASP A 66 6.93 10.21 10.70
CA ASP A 66 7.59 9.55 11.84
C ASP A 66 6.68 8.45 12.42
N LEU A 67 5.38 8.76 12.49
CA LEU A 67 4.35 7.77 12.81
C LEU A 67 4.35 6.65 11.76
N SER A 68 4.35 6.98 10.47
CA SER A 68 4.32 5.98 9.41
C SER A 68 5.57 5.11 9.38
N TYR A 69 6.75 5.67 9.70
CA TYR A 69 7.99 4.90 9.81
C TYR A 69 7.94 3.94 11.00
N THR A 70 7.46 4.41 12.15
CA THR A 70 7.28 3.58 13.36
C THR A 70 6.29 2.43 13.10
N ALA A 71 5.21 2.71 12.38
CA ALA A 71 4.23 1.71 11.96
C ALA A 71 4.78 0.72 10.92
N ALA A 72 5.55 1.18 9.93
CA ALA A 72 6.25 0.28 8.99
C ALA A 72 7.21 -0.67 9.75
N MET A 73 8.00 -0.14 10.67
CA MET A 73 8.92 -0.94 11.50
C MET A 73 8.17 -1.94 12.40
N ASN A 74 7.09 -1.53 13.05
CA ASN A 74 6.27 -2.45 13.86
C ASN A 74 5.61 -3.55 13.00
N PHE A 75 5.15 -3.22 11.79
CA PHE A 75 4.55 -4.17 10.86
C PHE A 75 5.58 -5.22 10.41
N LEU A 76 6.76 -4.78 10.00
CA LEU A 76 7.85 -5.68 9.63
C LEU A 76 8.37 -6.50 10.81
N ALA A 77 8.29 -5.97 12.03
CA ALA A 77 8.58 -6.69 13.27
C ALA A 77 7.48 -7.68 13.72
N GLY A 78 6.40 -7.85 12.96
CA GLY A 78 5.32 -8.78 13.30
C GLY A 78 4.45 -8.34 14.48
N ARG A 79 4.45 -7.04 14.80
CA ARG A 79 3.69 -6.48 15.94
C ARG A 79 2.32 -6.02 15.51
N VAL A 80 1.32 -6.35 16.33
CA VAL A 80 -0.05 -5.82 16.23
C VAL A 80 -0.03 -4.30 16.41
N GLN A 81 -0.88 -3.61 15.64
CA GLN A 81 -1.04 -2.15 15.70
C GLN A 81 -2.49 -1.83 16.02
N ASP A 82 -2.71 -0.82 16.86
CA ASP A 82 -4.05 -0.31 17.13
C ASP A 82 -4.47 0.63 15.99
N VAL A 83 -5.60 0.31 15.36
CA VAL A 83 -6.10 1.01 14.17
C VAL A 83 -7.64 1.08 14.21
N PRO A 84 -8.25 2.14 13.66
CA PRO A 84 -9.70 2.31 13.64
C PRO A 84 -10.44 1.12 13.02
N ARG A 85 -11.60 0.80 13.61
CA ARG A 85 -12.50 -0.30 13.22
C ARG A 85 -13.94 0.08 13.54
N ALA A 86 -14.90 -0.66 13.00
CA ALA A 86 -16.30 -0.55 13.43
C ALA A 86 -16.45 -1.03 14.89
N ASP A 87 -17.35 -0.42 15.65
CA ASP A 87 -17.60 -0.77 17.06
C ASP A 87 -18.09 -2.22 17.24
N SER A 88 -18.65 -2.81 16.18
CA SER A 88 -19.09 -4.22 16.11
C SER A 88 -17.97 -5.23 15.86
N PHE A 89 -16.73 -4.78 15.65
CA PHE A 89 -15.58 -5.66 15.41
C PHE A 89 -14.92 -6.07 16.74
N ASP A 90 -14.89 -7.36 17.03
CA ASP A 90 -14.20 -7.90 18.21
C ASP A 90 -12.69 -8.11 17.97
N PRO A 91 -11.79 -7.37 18.64
CA PRO A 91 -10.34 -7.64 18.62
C PRO A 91 -9.96 -9.06 19.03
N GLN A 92 -10.66 -9.66 19.99
CA GLN A 92 -10.25 -10.93 20.60
C GLN A 92 -10.61 -12.12 19.72
N ALA A 93 -11.79 -12.12 19.09
CA ALA A 93 -12.12 -13.05 18.02
C ALA A 93 -11.18 -12.92 16.80
N ALA A 94 -10.65 -11.72 16.54
CA ALA A 94 -9.74 -11.46 15.42
C ALA A 94 -8.26 -11.77 15.69
N SER A 95 -7.83 -11.85 16.95
CA SER A 95 -6.46 -12.20 17.32
C SER A 95 -6.23 -13.72 17.15
N VAL A 96 -5.69 -14.11 16.00
CA VAL A 96 -5.43 -15.53 15.69
C VAL A 96 -4.29 -16.08 16.54
N GLU A 97 -4.59 -17.15 17.28
CA GLU A 97 -3.78 -18.30 17.75
C GLU A 97 -2.24 -18.19 17.86
N ALA A 98 -1.72 -17.01 18.15
CA ALA A 98 -0.41 -16.80 18.74
C ALA A 98 -0.65 -16.58 20.24
N PRO A 99 -0.40 -17.58 21.12
CA PRO A 99 -0.63 -17.43 22.58
C PRO A 99 0.16 -16.29 23.23
N ASP A 100 1.17 -15.78 22.51
CA ASP A 100 2.07 -14.69 22.87
C ASP A 100 1.77 -13.36 22.14
N GLY A 101 0.85 -13.35 21.16
CA GLY A 101 0.58 -12.18 20.31
C GLY A 101 1.75 -11.73 19.41
N THR A 102 2.81 -12.54 19.24
CA THR A 102 4.00 -12.18 18.44
C THR A 102 4.16 -13.09 17.23
N SER A 103 4.28 -12.53 16.03
CA SER A 103 4.76 -13.28 14.87
C SER A 103 6.27 -13.12 14.70
N ALA A 104 6.90 -13.99 13.91
CA ALA A 104 8.32 -13.83 13.60
C ALA A 104 8.50 -12.57 12.73
N PRO A 105 9.50 -11.71 12.98
CA PRO A 105 9.80 -10.57 12.11
C PRO A 105 10.03 -11.00 10.66
N LEU A 106 9.64 -10.15 9.70
CA LEU A 106 10.03 -10.31 8.31
C LEU A 106 11.53 -10.04 8.17
N ASP A 107 12.19 -10.82 7.33
CA ASP A 107 13.62 -10.68 7.10
C ASP A 107 13.89 -9.77 5.89
N TYR A 108 14.35 -8.54 6.15
CA TYR A 108 14.57 -7.49 5.14
C TYR A 108 15.90 -6.77 5.36
N ARG A 109 16.53 -6.31 4.26
CA ARG A 109 17.80 -5.59 4.29
C ARG A 109 17.67 -4.06 4.34
N ALA A 110 16.59 -3.52 3.79
CA ALA A 110 16.37 -2.08 3.74
C ALA A 110 14.88 -1.72 3.75
N LEU A 111 14.57 -0.61 4.40
CA LEU A 111 13.27 0.06 4.40
C LEU A 111 13.50 1.51 3.97
N ASN A 112 13.17 1.84 2.72
CA ASN A 112 13.40 3.16 2.15
C ASN A 112 12.07 3.91 1.98
N TRP A 113 11.90 5.05 2.65
CA TRP A 113 10.77 5.94 2.37
C TRP A 113 10.95 6.58 0.99
N VAL A 114 9.95 6.45 0.11
CA VAL A 114 10.01 6.97 -1.26
C VAL A 114 9.02 8.10 -1.53
N GLY A 115 8.10 8.37 -0.61
CA GLY A 115 7.18 9.50 -0.68
C GLY A 115 5.88 9.24 0.06
N PHE A 116 4.88 10.08 -0.22
CA PHE A 116 3.52 9.89 0.26
C PHE A 116 2.53 10.42 -0.77
N THR A 117 1.32 9.89 -0.77
CA THR A 117 0.20 10.43 -1.56
C THR A 117 -0.87 10.99 -0.63
N PRO A 118 -1.16 12.32 -0.68
CA PRO A 118 -2.24 12.91 0.09
C PRO A 118 -3.60 12.52 -0.50
N ARG A 119 -4.55 12.17 0.37
CA ARG A 119 -5.93 11.82 0.02
C ARG A 119 -6.90 12.69 0.81
N HIS A 120 -8.04 12.98 0.20
CA HIS A 120 -9.14 13.73 0.81
C HIS A 120 -10.43 12.95 0.59
N PHE A 121 -11.12 12.58 1.65
CA PHE A 121 -12.34 11.77 1.61
C PHE A 121 -13.54 12.51 2.20
N GLY A 122 -14.73 12.30 1.64
CA GLY A 122 -15.98 12.91 2.10
C GLY A 122 -16.50 14.01 1.17
N THR A 123 -17.50 14.75 1.64
CA THR A 123 -18.17 15.82 0.90
C THR A 123 -18.33 17.07 1.77
N LYS A 124 -18.75 18.17 1.14
CA LYS A 124 -19.05 19.43 1.82
C LYS A 124 -20.10 19.25 2.94
N GLU A 125 -21.03 18.32 2.78
CA GLU A 125 -22.14 18.05 3.70
C GLU A 125 -21.72 17.24 4.93
N LEU A 126 -20.66 16.44 4.84
CA LEU A 126 -20.20 15.54 5.91
C LEU A 126 -18.83 15.91 6.48
N GLY A 127 -18.16 16.89 5.88
CA GLY A 127 -16.77 17.20 6.16
C GLY A 127 -15.82 16.38 5.29
N PHE A 128 -14.61 16.92 5.13
CA PHE A 128 -13.50 16.21 4.52
C PHE A 128 -12.61 15.61 5.61
N THR A 129 -12.14 14.40 5.37
CA THR A 129 -11.17 13.68 6.19
C THR A 129 -9.89 13.54 5.38
N ASP A 130 -8.78 14.04 5.93
CA ASP A 130 -7.49 14.10 5.24
C ASP A 130 -6.63 12.90 5.63
N PHE A 131 -5.94 12.31 4.66
CA PHE A 131 -5.05 11.17 4.88
C PHE A 131 -3.75 11.32 4.10
N GLU A 132 -2.69 10.67 4.57
CA GLU A 132 -1.43 10.48 3.86
C GLU A 132 -1.17 8.98 3.74
N ILE A 133 -1.05 8.46 2.52
CA ILE A 133 -0.53 7.10 2.31
C ILE A 133 0.98 7.24 2.15
N HIS A 134 1.76 6.86 3.16
CA HIS A 134 3.21 6.86 3.08
C HIS A 134 3.71 5.59 2.41
N HIS A 135 4.58 5.75 1.42
CA HIS A 135 5.08 4.67 0.59
C HIS A 135 6.53 4.34 1.00
N TYR A 136 6.77 3.05 1.24
CA TYR A 136 8.09 2.52 1.52
C TYR A 136 8.46 1.41 0.54
N LEU A 137 9.72 1.35 0.13
CA LEU A 137 10.30 0.17 -0.52
C LEU A 137 10.95 -0.71 0.54
N VAL A 138 10.40 -1.90 0.73
CA VAL A 138 10.95 -2.95 1.57
C VAL A 138 11.76 -3.88 0.66
N VAL A 139 13.07 -3.91 0.85
CA VAL A 139 13.94 -4.81 0.11
C VAL A 139 14.18 -6.03 0.98
N LEU A 140 13.65 -7.19 0.60
CA LEU A 140 13.81 -8.40 1.39
C LEU A 140 15.27 -8.84 1.47
N ASN A 141 15.62 -9.60 2.51
CA ASN A 141 16.82 -10.42 2.45
C ASN A 141 16.54 -11.56 1.47
N ASP A 142 17.30 -11.58 0.38
CA ASP A 142 17.38 -12.72 -0.52
C ASP A 142 18.17 -13.81 0.24
N GLN A 143 17.52 -14.44 1.23
CA GLN A 143 18.04 -15.68 1.82
C GLN A 143 18.17 -16.65 0.65
N ALA A 144 19.44 -16.94 0.35
CA ALA A 144 19.86 -17.49 -0.92
C ALA A 144 18.90 -18.60 -1.36
N ALA A 145 18.48 -18.55 -2.61
CA ALA A 145 18.01 -19.75 -3.28
C ALA A 145 19.14 -20.78 -3.13
N THR A 146 19.01 -21.65 -2.13
CA THR A 146 19.92 -22.76 -1.90
C THR A 146 19.84 -23.57 -3.16
N GLN A 147 20.88 -23.44 -4.00
CA GLN A 147 20.99 -24.16 -5.25
C GLN A 147 20.71 -25.62 -4.92
N SER A 148 19.56 -26.11 -5.37
CA SER A 148 19.20 -27.51 -5.14
C SER A 148 20.36 -28.31 -5.73
N PRO A 149 21.05 -29.14 -4.93
CA PRO A 149 22.25 -29.80 -5.40
C PRO A 149 21.89 -30.56 -6.67
N SER A 150 22.53 -30.18 -7.77
CA SER A 150 22.21 -30.71 -9.10
C SER A 150 22.21 -32.24 -9.02
N PRO A 151 21.12 -32.93 -9.43
CA PRO A 151 20.98 -34.35 -9.19
C PRO A 151 22.16 -35.08 -9.83
N ALA A 152 22.97 -35.73 -8.98
CA ALA A 152 24.13 -36.48 -9.43
C ALA A 152 23.67 -37.51 -10.47
N ALA A 153 24.36 -37.53 -11.62
CA ALA A 153 24.02 -38.40 -12.74
C ALA A 153 23.89 -39.86 -12.26
N GLY A 154 22.77 -40.49 -12.60
CA GLY A 154 22.26 -41.62 -11.84
C GLY A 154 23.09 -42.90 -11.91
N GLY A 155 23.26 -43.56 -10.76
CA GLY A 155 23.67 -44.95 -10.62
C GLY A 155 22.62 -45.76 -9.84
N ARG A 156 21.95 -46.70 -10.50
CA ARG A 156 21.21 -47.83 -9.90
C ARG A 156 22.15 -49.06 -9.80
N PRO A 157 21.85 -50.16 -9.06
CA PRO A 157 20.67 -50.51 -8.23
C PRO A 157 21.06 -50.78 -6.74
N SER A 158 20.42 -51.55 -5.84
CA SER A 158 19.26 -52.47 -5.91
C SER A 158 18.61 -52.75 -4.53
N ALA A 159 17.40 -53.36 -4.58
CA ALA A 159 16.72 -54.30 -3.66
C ALA A 159 16.80 -54.24 -2.11
N THR A 160 15.61 -54.39 -1.51
CA THR A 160 15.19 -54.62 -0.11
C THR A 160 15.57 -56.03 0.43
N PRO A 161 15.51 -56.35 1.76
CA PRO A 161 14.21 -56.64 2.44
C PRO A 161 14.05 -56.37 3.97
N SER A 162 12.78 -56.13 4.37
CA SER A 162 12.00 -56.46 5.60
C SER A 162 12.60 -56.70 7.01
N GLY A 163 11.89 -56.17 8.02
CA GLY A 163 11.87 -56.61 9.44
C GLY A 163 11.99 -55.44 10.43
N GLY A 164 11.29 -55.33 11.58
CA GLY A 164 10.30 -56.19 12.26
C GLY A 164 9.59 -55.42 13.41
N ALA A 165 8.68 -56.07 14.14
CA ALA A 165 7.63 -55.47 15.01
C ALA A 165 8.02 -54.92 16.41
N SER A 166 7.09 -54.13 16.98
CA SER A 166 6.79 -53.90 18.43
C SER A 166 7.85 -53.23 19.33
N ALA A 167 7.53 -52.35 20.29
CA ALA A 167 6.42 -52.36 21.26
C ALA A 167 6.19 -50.99 21.96
N THR A 168 5.04 -50.83 22.62
CA THR A 168 4.76 -49.79 23.65
C THR A 168 5.00 -50.37 25.06
N PRO A 169 5.32 -49.55 26.09
CA PRO A 169 4.32 -49.39 27.15
C PRO A 169 4.27 -48.00 27.83
N SER A 170 3.27 -47.87 28.71
CA SER A 170 2.80 -46.69 29.44
C SER A 170 3.53 -46.33 30.74
N GLY A 171 3.41 -45.06 31.15
CA GLY A 171 3.59 -44.58 32.54
C GLY A 171 4.11 -43.12 32.58
N GLY A 172 3.72 -42.23 33.49
CA GLY A 172 2.68 -42.30 34.52
C GLY A 172 2.81 -41.16 35.55
N ALA A 173 1.68 -40.79 36.19
CA ALA A 173 1.54 -39.99 37.41
C ALA A 173 1.89 -38.46 37.41
N SER A 174 1.10 -37.75 38.24
CA SER A 174 1.04 -36.29 38.41
C SER A 174 1.78 -35.79 39.65
N ALA A 175 2.18 -34.50 39.68
CA ALA A 175 2.30 -33.70 40.91
C ALA A 175 2.33 -32.17 40.64
N PRO A 176 1.53 -31.34 41.35
CA PRO A 176 1.68 -29.89 41.49
C PRO A 176 2.14 -29.50 42.92
N PRO A 177 2.14 -28.22 43.35
CA PRO A 177 2.70 -27.01 42.75
C PRO A 177 3.62 -26.21 43.72
N SER A 178 4.43 -25.30 43.19
CA SER A 178 5.01 -24.14 43.91
C SER A 178 5.43 -23.06 42.88
N GLY A 179 5.53 -21.77 43.18
CA GLY A 179 5.23 -21.05 44.42
C GLY A 179 6.13 -19.81 44.57
N GLY A 180 5.57 -18.61 44.45
CA GLY A 180 6.13 -17.38 45.02
C GLY A 180 6.96 -16.45 44.12
N ALA A 181 7.19 -15.25 44.69
CA ALA A 181 8.10 -14.17 44.28
C ALA A 181 7.72 -13.29 43.08
N ALA A 182 7.13 -12.13 43.39
CA ALA A 182 7.20 -10.96 42.53
C ALA A 182 8.63 -10.37 42.52
N ALA A 183 9.05 -9.80 41.39
CA ALA A 183 10.24 -8.97 41.29
C ALA A 183 9.99 -7.81 40.32
N SER A 184 9.97 -6.58 40.84
CA SER A 184 9.97 -5.36 40.04
C SER A 184 11.39 -5.06 39.54
N PRO A 185 11.60 -4.69 38.27
CA PRO A 185 12.78 -3.99 37.83
C PRO A 185 12.50 -2.49 37.72
N SER A 186 13.12 -1.73 38.63
CA SER A 186 13.21 -0.28 38.54
C SER A 186 14.29 0.15 37.54
N GLY A 187 13.94 1.08 36.64
CA GLY A 187 14.85 2.12 36.14
C GLY A 187 15.98 1.73 35.17
N ALA A 188 15.93 2.31 33.97
CA ALA A 188 17.01 3.15 33.42
C ALA A 188 16.54 3.81 32.11
N ALA A 189 16.60 5.13 32.02
CA ALA A 189 16.44 5.85 30.75
C ALA A 189 17.82 5.95 30.05
N PRO A 190 17.97 5.54 28.77
CA PRO A 190 19.19 5.78 28.02
C PRO A 190 19.27 7.26 27.60
N GLN A 191 20.46 7.86 27.77
CA GLN A 191 20.74 9.21 27.28
C GLN A 191 20.80 9.25 25.75
N ALA A 192 20.38 10.36 25.16
CA ALA A 192 20.47 10.60 23.72
C ALA A 192 21.94 10.76 23.29
N GLY A 193 22.46 9.81 22.50
CA GLY A 193 23.75 9.92 21.85
C GLY A 193 23.67 10.80 20.59
N THR A 194 24.55 11.78 20.49
CA THR A 194 24.62 12.71 19.35
C THR A 194 25.11 12.02 18.07
N THR A 195 24.36 12.15 16.98
CA THR A 195 24.74 11.66 15.65
C THR A 195 25.79 12.56 15.00
N GLY A 196 26.98 12.01 14.74
CA GLY A 196 28.03 12.68 13.95
C GLY A 196 27.82 12.48 12.45
N THR A 197 27.83 13.58 11.69
CA THR A 197 27.68 13.58 10.22
C THR A 197 29.02 13.31 9.52
N PRO A 198 29.16 12.28 8.67
CA PRO A 198 30.31 12.14 7.78
C PRO A 198 30.05 12.85 6.45
N SER A 199 30.88 13.85 6.12
CA SER A 199 30.93 14.44 4.77
C SER A 199 31.62 13.47 3.79
N PRO A 200 31.15 13.35 2.52
CA PRO A 200 31.81 12.52 1.52
C PRO A 200 33.08 13.21 0.98
N SER A 201 34.20 12.49 0.99
CA SER A 201 35.44 12.90 0.31
C SER A 201 35.45 12.41 -1.14
N THR A 202 35.65 13.34 -2.07
CA THR A 202 35.81 13.06 -3.50
C THR A 202 37.27 12.82 -3.85
N THR A 203 37.63 11.61 -4.27
CA THR A 203 38.94 11.30 -4.88
C THR A 203 38.72 10.61 -6.21
N ALA A 204 39.05 11.30 -7.31
CA ALA A 204 39.04 10.73 -8.65
C ALA A 204 40.40 10.08 -8.97
N GLY A 205 40.38 8.88 -9.56
CA GLY A 205 41.55 8.14 -10.04
C GLY A 205 41.20 7.38 -11.33
N PRO A 206 42.16 7.14 -12.24
CA PRO A 206 41.88 6.98 -13.67
C PRO A 206 41.41 5.59 -14.12
N GLN A 207 40.78 5.57 -15.29
CA GLN A 207 40.21 4.40 -15.96
C GLN A 207 41.24 3.34 -16.33
N GLY A 208 40.97 2.09 -15.99
CA GLY A 208 41.47 0.90 -16.68
C GLY A 208 40.31 0.20 -17.40
N SER A 209 40.47 -0.11 -18.68
CA SER A 209 39.43 -0.77 -19.49
C SER A 209 39.54 -2.30 -19.41
N PRO A 210 38.47 -3.04 -19.04
CA PRO A 210 38.37 -4.49 -19.23
C PRO A 210 37.57 -4.86 -20.49
N SER A 211 37.91 -6.01 -21.08
CA SER A 211 37.29 -6.57 -22.29
C SER A 211 35.80 -6.92 -22.14
N PRO A 212 35.03 -6.98 -23.26
CA PRO A 212 33.64 -7.41 -23.27
C PRO A 212 33.51 -8.93 -23.12
N GLY A 213 33.56 -9.41 -21.88
CA GLY A 213 33.04 -10.73 -21.52
C GLY A 213 31.53 -10.60 -21.27
N ALA A 214 30.70 -11.21 -22.12
CA ALA A 214 29.26 -11.23 -21.96
C ALA A 214 28.84 -12.17 -20.82
N SER A 215 29.04 -11.74 -19.57
CA SER A 215 28.27 -12.26 -18.45
C SER A 215 26.85 -11.71 -18.57
N GLU A 216 25.91 -12.57 -18.98
CA GLU A 216 24.50 -12.33 -18.71
C GLU A 216 24.34 -12.27 -17.19
N THR A 217 24.29 -11.06 -16.64
CA THR A 217 23.88 -10.85 -15.25
C THR A 217 22.47 -11.43 -15.15
N PRO A 218 22.24 -12.53 -14.43
CA PRO A 218 20.88 -13.02 -14.24
C PRO A 218 20.10 -11.87 -13.60
N PRO A 219 18.87 -11.57 -14.05
CA PRO A 219 18.09 -10.51 -13.44
C PRO A 219 17.79 -10.91 -12.00
N MET A 220 18.64 -10.44 -11.08
CA MET A 220 18.37 -10.45 -9.66
C MET A 220 17.29 -9.41 -9.43
N SER A 221 16.06 -9.81 -9.75
CA SER A 221 14.83 -9.21 -9.28
C SER A 221 14.82 -9.36 -7.77
N ALA A 222 15.60 -8.50 -7.10
CA ALA A 222 15.55 -8.34 -5.66
C ALA A 222 14.08 -8.20 -5.29
N HIS A 223 13.60 -9.01 -4.35
CA HIS A 223 12.20 -8.97 -3.95
C HIS A 223 11.95 -7.65 -3.20
N VAL A 224 11.64 -6.61 -3.98
CA VAL A 224 11.26 -5.28 -3.53
C VAL A 224 9.74 -5.24 -3.45
N LEU A 225 9.22 -5.05 -2.25
CA LEU A 225 7.81 -4.85 -1.99
C LEU A 225 7.55 -3.36 -1.75
N GLN A 226 6.42 -2.86 -2.23
CA GLN A 226 5.90 -1.59 -1.73
C GLN A 226 5.15 -1.87 -0.42
N LEU A 227 5.39 -1.07 0.61
CA LEU A 227 4.65 -1.09 1.88
C LEU A 227 3.96 0.26 2.03
N ASP A 228 2.63 0.23 2.04
CA ASP A 228 1.78 1.40 2.17
C ASP A 228 1.32 1.54 3.62
N VAL A 229 1.54 2.72 4.21
CA VAL A 229 1.17 3.04 5.58
C VAL A 229 0.16 4.20 5.57
N PRO A 230 -1.14 3.94 5.76
CA PRO A 230 -2.16 4.97 5.72
C PRO A 230 -2.28 5.69 7.07
N VAL A 231 -1.99 6.99 7.07
CA VAL A 231 -2.10 7.90 8.20
C VAL A 231 -3.34 8.77 8.02
N LEU A 232 -4.21 8.79 9.03
CA LEU A 232 -5.33 9.72 9.16
C LEU A 232 -4.84 11.00 9.82
N LEU A 233 -5.16 12.15 9.23
CA LEU A 233 -4.85 13.48 9.72
C LEU A 233 -6.14 14.10 10.28
N ASP A 234 -6.18 14.39 11.56
CA ASP A 234 -7.31 15.08 12.19
C ASP A 234 -6.87 16.14 13.22
N PRO A 235 -7.79 16.92 13.82
CA PRO A 235 -7.44 17.97 14.77
C PRO A 235 -6.77 17.50 16.07
N SER A 236 -6.81 16.20 16.41
CA SER A 236 -6.08 15.62 17.53
C SER A 236 -4.65 15.19 17.16
N GLY A 237 -4.38 15.05 15.87
CA GLY A 237 -3.06 14.76 15.30
C GLY A 237 -3.07 13.55 14.34
N PRO A 238 -1.91 13.21 13.76
CA PRO A 238 -1.80 12.03 12.91
C PRO A 238 -1.97 10.75 13.73
N ARG A 239 -2.81 9.85 13.25
CA ARG A 239 -2.93 8.47 13.75
C ARG A 239 -2.99 7.49 12.58
N LEU A 240 -2.79 6.20 12.84
CA LEU A 240 -2.97 5.20 11.80
C LEU A 240 -4.45 5.12 11.39
N ALA A 241 -4.70 5.05 10.09
CA ALA A 241 -6.03 4.89 9.52
C ALA A 241 -6.44 3.42 9.39
N ALA A 242 -5.45 2.54 9.20
CA ALA A 242 -5.58 1.10 9.01
C ALA A 242 -4.21 0.44 9.18
N SER A 243 -4.15 -0.90 9.23
CA SER A 243 -2.88 -1.63 9.26
C SER A 243 -2.08 -1.40 7.98
N PRO A 244 -0.73 -1.27 8.04
CA PRO A 244 0.10 -1.23 6.85
C PRO A 244 -0.13 -2.43 5.92
N ALA A 245 -0.03 -2.21 4.61
CA ALA A 245 -0.31 -3.24 3.61
C ALA A 245 0.82 -3.32 2.57
N PHE A 246 1.21 -4.54 2.20
CA PHE A 246 2.07 -4.73 1.03
C PHE A 246 1.25 -4.53 -0.25
N SER A 247 1.84 -3.81 -1.21
CA SER A 247 1.31 -3.58 -2.54
C SER A 247 2.37 -3.89 -3.62
N VAL A 248 1.90 -4.12 -4.84
CA VAL A 248 2.78 -4.31 -6.00
C VAL A 248 3.21 -2.94 -6.51
N TRP A 249 4.52 -2.70 -6.61
CA TRP A 249 5.08 -1.41 -6.99
C TRP A 249 4.73 -1.04 -8.44
N LYS A 250 3.78 -0.12 -8.62
CA LYS A 250 3.41 0.44 -9.93
C LYS A 250 4.11 1.79 -10.16
N ASN A 251 5.38 1.75 -10.57
CA ASN A 251 6.28 2.86 -10.98
C ASN A 251 5.64 4.28 -11.06
N GLY A 252 5.38 4.88 -9.90
CA GLY A 252 4.69 6.18 -9.79
C GLY A 252 3.17 6.08 -10.04
N THR A 253 2.39 6.27 -8.98
CA THR A 253 0.93 6.42 -9.09
C THR A 253 0.57 7.65 -9.92
N GLY A 254 -0.08 7.43 -11.06
CA GLY A 254 -0.76 8.50 -11.79
C GLY A 254 -1.83 9.18 -10.92
N LYS A 255 -2.24 10.40 -11.29
CA LYS A 255 -3.27 11.14 -10.54
C LYS A 255 -4.53 10.29 -10.35
N PRO A 256 -5.12 10.25 -9.14
CA PRO A 256 -6.32 9.47 -8.88
C PRO A 256 -7.50 9.92 -9.77
N LYS A 257 -8.30 8.95 -10.20
CA LYS A 257 -9.43 9.12 -11.13
C LYS A 257 -10.68 8.31 -10.74
N GLY A 258 -10.78 7.85 -9.50
CA GLY A 258 -11.94 7.06 -9.07
C GLY A 258 -13.16 7.90 -8.73
N THR A 259 -14.29 7.21 -8.67
CA THR A 259 -15.61 7.74 -8.30
C THR A 259 -16.14 7.15 -7.00
N GLY A 260 -15.31 6.43 -6.24
CA GLY A 260 -15.75 5.72 -5.05
C GLY A 260 -16.22 6.68 -3.96
N ASP A 261 -17.45 6.49 -3.49
CA ASP A 261 -18.08 7.40 -2.55
C ASP A 261 -18.10 6.80 -1.14
N TYR A 262 -17.26 7.35 -0.25
CA TYR A 262 -17.22 6.99 1.16
C TYR A 262 -18.23 7.77 2.02
N THR A 263 -18.98 8.71 1.47
CA THR A 263 -19.85 9.61 2.26
C THR A 263 -20.93 8.86 3.04
N ASN A 264 -21.36 7.68 2.59
CA ASN A 264 -22.34 6.88 3.31
C ASN A 264 -21.76 6.08 4.49
N TYR A 265 -20.83 6.67 5.27
CA TYR A 265 -20.32 6.11 6.53
C TYR A 265 -21.43 5.81 7.56
N ARG A 266 -22.63 6.40 7.41
CA ARG A 266 -23.80 6.14 8.26
C ARG A 266 -24.43 4.74 8.04
N GLN A 267 -24.01 4.01 7.01
CA GLN A 267 -24.50 2.68 6.65
C GLN A 267 -23.38 1.64 6.53
N LEU A 268 -22.28 1.84 7.27
CA LEU A 268 -21.25 0.81 7.45
C LEU A 268 -21.88 -0.45 8.07
N THR A 269 -21.76 -1.58 7.38
CA THR A 269 -22.10 -2.91 7.92
C THR A 269 -20.90 -3.84 7.82
N THR A 270 -20.81 -4.89 8.64
CA THR A 270 -19.86 -6.00 8.41
C THR A 270 -20.47 -7.14 7.58
N GLU A 271 -21.77 -7.04 7.25
CA GLU A 271 -22.51 -8.04 6.51
C GLU A 271 -22.27 -7.90 4.99
N VAL A 272 -21.85 -9.01 4.36
CA VAL A 272 -21.84 -9.19 2.91
C VAL A 272 -22.41 -10.57 2.59
N SER A 273 -22.84 -10.79 1.34
CA SER A 273 -23.34 -12.11 0.94
C SER A 273 -22.26 -13.19 1.05
N THR A 274 -22.67 -14.45 1.24
CA THR A 274 -21.78 -15.61 1.29
C THR A 274 -20.95 -15.72 0.01
N GLU A 275 -21.55 -15.38 -1.13
CA GLU A 275 -20.94 -15.38 -2.46
C GLU A 275 -19.84 -14.32 -2.57
N SER A 276 -20.10 -13.09 -2.09
CA SER A 276 -19.08 -12.03 -2.00
C SER A 276 -17.94 -12.44 -1.07
N LYS A 277 -18.24 -12.99 0.12
CA LYS A 277 -17.22 -13.47 1.07
C LYS A 277 -16.33 -14.56 0.45
N ASN A 278 -16.92 -15.49 -0.30
CA ASN A 278 -16.19 -16.54 -1.01
C ASN A 278 -15.28 -15.98 -2.11
N GLN A 279 -15.71 -14.96 -2.84
CA GLN A 279 -14.88 -14.33 -3.88
C GLN A 279 -13.76 -13.46 -3.30
N ILE A 280 -14.02 -12.75 -2.20
CA ILE A 280 -12.98 -12.05 -1.42
C ILE A 280 -11.93 -13.03 -0.90
N LEU A 281 -12.33 -14.21 -0.41
CA LEU A 281 -11.39 -15.25 0.04
C LEU A 281 -10.50 -15.78 -1.10
N ARG A 282 -11.08 -16.01 -2.29
CA ARG A 282 -10.33 -16.42 -3.49
C ARG A 282 -9.36 -15.33 -3.94
N TRP A 283 -9.82 -14.07 -3.96
CA TRP A 283 -8.98 -12.91 -4.24
C TRP A 283 -7.80 -12.82 -3.25
N ALA A 284 -8.05 -12.93 -1.95
CA ALA A 284 -7.01 -12.81 -0.92
C ALA A 284 -5.94 -13.90 -1.06
N ALA A 285 -6.35 -15.13 -1.37
CA ALA A 285 -5.43 -16.23 -1.64
C ALA A 285 -4.58 -15.97 -2.90
N ALA A 286 -5.22 -15.63 -4.04
CA ALA A 286 -4.54 -15.37 -5.31
C ALA A 286 -3.61 -14.14 -5.24
N TYR A 287 -4.03 -13.09 -4.53
CA TYR A 287 -3.23 -11.89 -4.29
C TYR A 287 -1.99 -12.19 -3.44
N ALA A 288 -2.12 -12.99 -2.38
CA ALA A 288 -0.98 -13.36 -1.54
C ALA A 288 0.03 -14.24 -2.30
N THR A 289 -0.43 -15.23 -3.08
CA THR A 289 0.44 -16.14 -3.82
C THR A 289 1.03 -15.55 -5.10
N GLY A 290 0.43 -14.48 -5.64
CA GLY A 290 0.82 -13.91 -6.94
C GLY A 290 0.21 -14.65 -8.15
N ASP A 291 -0.86 -15.43 -7.95
CA ASP A 291 -1.52 -16.16 -9.03
C ASP A 291 -2.31 -15.21 -9.94
N SER A 292 -1.65 -14.77 -11.02
CA SER A 292 -2.22 -13.89 -12.05
C SER A 292 -3.46 -14.47 -12.72
N THR A 293 -3.54 -15.80 -12.88
CA THR A 293 -4.66 -16.47 -13.55
C THR A 293 -5.88 -16.50 -12.64
N ALA A 294 -5.68 -16.83 -11.36
CA ALA A 294 -6.75 -16.77 -10.36
C ALA A 294 -7.20 -15.31 -10.10
N LEU A 295 -6.29 -14.34 -10.10
CA LEU A 295 -6.64 -12.91 -10.01
C LEU A 295 -7.50 -12.44 -11.18
N LEU A 296 -7.13 -12.80 -12.42
CA LEU A 296 -7.96 -12.55 -13.60
C LEU A 296 -9.35 -13.18 -13.43
N ALA A 297 -9.43 -14.46 -13.02
CA ALA A 297 -10.69 -15.17 -12.83
C ALA A 297 -11.61 -14.53 -11.77
N VAL A 298 -11.09 -14.06 -10.62
CA VAL A 298 -11.94 -13.41 -9.58
C VAL A 298 -12.37 -12.01 -9.95
N THR A 299 -11.66 -11.30 -10.84
CA THR A 299 -12.11 -9.99 -11.35
C THR A 299 -13.26 -10.11 -12.35
N GLY A 300 -13.42 -11.28 -12.98
CA GLY A 300 -14.34 -11.45 -14.09
C GLY A 300 -13.99 -10.63 -15.34
N ASP A 301 -12.82 -9.99 -15.39
CA ASP A 301 -12.36 -9.28 -16.59
C ASP A 301 -12.22 -10.24 -17.77
N GLN A 302 -12.63 -9.78 -18.95
CA GLN A 302 -12.66 -10.54 -20.19
C GLN A 302 -11.69 -9.97 -21.25
N ASP A 303 -10.96 -8.89 -20.98
CA ASP A 303 -9.94 -8.39 -21.92
C ASP A 303 -8.70 -9.30 -21.90
N PRO A 304 -8.38 -10.03 -23.00
CA PRO A 304 -7.22 -10.93 -23.05
C PRO A 304 -5.86 -10.20 -23.00
N LYS A 305 -5.84 -8.86 -23.06
CA LYS A 305 -4.63 -8.05 -22.88
C LYS A 305 -4.34 -7.73 -21.42
N HIS A 306 -5.30 -7.92 -20.52
CA HIS A 306 -5.12 -7.62 -19.11
C HIS A 306 -4.46 -8.81 -18.38
N ARG A 307 -3.52 -8.49 -17.50
CA ARG A 307 -3.02 -9.38 -16.46
C ARG A 307 -3.06 -8.67 -15.10
N TYR A 308 -3.01 -9.44 -14.03
CA TYR A 308 -2.98 -8.92 -12.67
C TYR A 308 -1.77 -9.45 -11.91
N GLU A 309 -1.17 -8.61 -11.08
CA GLU A 309 -0.03 -8.99 -10.24
C GLU A 309 -0.46 -8.99 -8.77
N GLY A 310 -0.10 -10.06 -8.06
CA GLY A 310 -0.16 -10.16 -6.61
C GLY A 310 1.23 -10.08 -5.99
N LEU A 311 1.32 -10.28 -4.68
CA LEU A 311 2.56 -10.09 -3.92
C LEU A 311 3.68 -11.07 -4.31
N SER A 312 3.32 -12.35 -4.50
CA SER A 312 4.27 -13.48 -4.64
C SER A 312 5.13 -13.71 -3.38
N GLY A 313 5.48 -14.97 -3.09
CA GLY A 313 6.29 -15.31 -1.91
C GLY A 313 5.55 -15.21 -0.56
N PHE A 314 4.24 -14.91 -0.58
CA PHE A 314 3.33 -15.02 0.56
C PHE A 314 2.26 -16.08 0.28
N ARG A 315 1.50 -16.40 1.32
CA ARG A 315 0.25 -17.15 1.26
C ARG A 315 -0.75 -16.51 2.22
N LEU A 316 -2.03 -16.83 2.06
CA LEU A 316 -2.99 -16.63 3.14
C LEU A 316 -2.61 -17.57 4.30
N ALA A 317 -2.66 -17.09 5.53
CA ALA A 317 -2.41 -17.93 6.69
C ALA A 317 -3.51 -18.98 6.87
N ASP A 318 -3.16 -20.15 7.42
CA ASP A 318 -4.09 -21.28 7.60
C ASP A 318 -4.98 -21.05 8.83
N SER A 319 -6.03 -20.24 8.66
CA SER A 319 -6.97 -19.87 9.72
C SER A 319 -8.33 -19.47 9.14
N SER A 320 -9.41 -19.83 9.82
CA SER A 320 -10.76 -19.37 9.51
C SER A 320 -10.92 -17.83 9.62
N GLN A 321 -10.02 -17.17 10.34
CA GLN A 321 -9.95 -15.72 10.54
C GLN A 321 -8.91 -15.03 9.63
N ALA A 322 -8.36 -15.74 8.64
CA ALA A 322 -7.35 -15.16 7.75
C ALA A 322 -7.91 -14.12 6.76
N VAL A 323 -9.24 -14.04 6.60
CA VAL A 323 -9.94 -12.95 5.91
C VAL A 323 -11.09 -12.47 6.79
N GLN A 324 -11.04 -11.20 7.16
CA GLN A 324 -12.03 -10.53 8.01
C GLN A 324 -12.62 -9.35 7.24
N ILE A 325 -13.92 -9.12 7.35
CA ILE A 325 -14.59 -7.95 6.78
C ILE A 325 -14.69 -6.92 7.90
N LEU A 326 -14.00 -5.78 7.74
CA LEU A 326 -14.02 -4.69 8.71
C LEU A 326 -15.22 -3.77 8.49
N SER A 327 -15.59 -3.56 7.22
CA SER A 327 -16.82 -2.88 6.83
C SER A 327 -17.15 -3.11 5.35
N ALA A 328 -18.40 -2.83 5.00
CA ALA A 328 -18.93 -2.77 3.65
C ALA A 328 -19.89 -1.58 3.52
N ILE A 329 -19.89 -0.92 2.37
CA ILE A 329 -20.83 0.12 1.97
C ILE A 329 -21.29 -0.18 0.55
N LYS A 330 -22.59 -0.03 0.30
CA LYS A 330 -23.17 -0.14 -1.04
C LYS A 330 -22.98 1.16 -1.83
N THR A 331 -22.48 1.07 -3.05
CA THR A 331 -22.36 2.21 -3.97
C THR A 331 -23.68 2.48 -4.69
N LEU A 332 -23.74 3.58 -5.46
CA LEU A 332 -24.92 3.91 -6.27
C LEU A 332 -25.18 2.90 -7.40
N ASP A 333 -24.17 2.16 -7.85
CA ASP A 333 -24.22 1.25 -9.01
C ASP A 333 -24.45 -0.23 -8.62
N ASP A 334 -25.10 -0.48 -7.47
CA ASP A 334 -25.31 -1.81 -6.85
C ASP A 334 -24.02 -2.57 -6.45
N GLN A 335 -22.85 -1.96 -6.60
CA GLN A 335 -21.56 -2.50 -6.19
C GLN A 335 -21.34 -2.35 -4.67
N LEU A 336 -20.36 -3.05 -4.12
CA LEU A 336 -19.94 -2.92 -2.72
C LEU A 336 -18.49 -2.43 -2.64
N VAL A 337 -18.26 -1.36 -1.88
CA VAL A 337 -16.94 -1.06 -1.33
C VAL A 337 -16.79 -1.86 -0.04
N VAL A 338 -15.84 -2.79 0.01
CA VAL A 338 -15.62 -3.66 1.17
C VAL A 338 -14.21 -3.43 1.71
N ARG A 339 -14.09 -2.97 2.95
CA ARG A 339 -12.83 -2.96 3.67
C ARG A 339 -12.58 -4.32 4.31
N VAL A 340 -11.48 -4.95 3.93
CA VAL A 340 -11.09 -6.27 4.41
C VAL A 340 -9.75 -6.21 5.12
N ARG A 341 -9.56 -7.14 6.05
CA ARG A 341 -8.28 -7.43 6.71
C ARG A 341 -7.87 -8.84 6.33
N ILE A 342 -6.70 -8.99 5.75
CA ILE A 342 -6.16 -10.30 5.36
C ILE A 342 -4.89 -10.62 6.17
N MET A 343 -4.80 -11.84 6.68
CA MET A 343 -3.62 -12.33 7.40
C MET A 343 -2.67 -13.01 6.42
N LEU A 344 -1.65 -12.25 6.01
CA LEU A 344 -0.57 -12.74 5.16
C LEU A 344 0.41 -13.54 6.01
N ALA A 345 0.76 -14.74 5.55
CA ALA A 345 1.93 -15.47 6.03
C ALA A 345 3.02 -15.46 4.95
N ARG A 346 4.30 -15.35 5.32
CA ARG A 346 5.38 -15.64 4.36
C ARG A 346 5.25 -17.09 3.90
N ALA A 347 5.35 -17.33 2.60
CA ALA A 347 5.40 -18.70 2.09
C ALA A 347 6.67 -19.36 2.65
N GLU A 348 6.53 -20.55 3.24
CA GLU A 348 7.69 -21.28 3.73
C GLU A 348 8.59 -21.64 2.55
N GLN A 349 9.82 -21.12 2.52
CA GLN A 349 10.87 -21.75 1.74
C GLN A 349 11.03 -23.17 2.33
N SER A 350 10.71 -24.20 1.55
CA SER A 350 10.92 -25.60 1.93
C SER A 350 12.41 -25.91 2.00
N GLY A 351 13.04 -25.48 3.09
CA GLY A 351 14.45 -25.63 3.39
C GLY A 351 14.64 -25.85 4.88
N THR A 352 15.12 -27.03 5.24
CA THR A 352 15.56 -27.32 6.61
C THR A 352 16.80 -26.48 6.92
N VAL A 353 16.62 -25.40 7.69
CA VAL A 353 17.75 -24.58 8.17
C VAL A 353 18.72 -25.46 8.96
N PRO A 354 19.95 -25.72 8.47
CA PRO A 354 20.85 -26.66 9.12
C PRO A 354 21.17 -26.22 10.55
N GLY A 355 20.93 -27.10 11.52
CA GLY A 355 21.20 -26.84 12.94
C GLY A 355 20.03 -26.31 13.77
N LYS A 356 18.91 -25.85 13.18
CA LYS A 356 17.68 -25.53 13.93
C LYS A 356 16.64 -26.64 13.78
N LYS A 357 16.61 -27.57 14.74
CA LYS A 357 15.48 -28.50 14.92
C LYS A 357 14.29 -27.77 15.53
N GLY A 358 13.36 -27.31 14.69
CA GLY A 358 12.09 -26.74 15.12
C GLY A 358 11.40 -25.99 13.98
N ASN A 359 10.07 -26.04 13.94
CA ASN A 359 9.29 -25.24 13.00
C ASN A 359 9.48 -23.76 13.35
N VAL A 360 10.20 -23.02 12.51
CA VAL A 360 10.30 -21.57 12.64
C VAL A 360 8.91 -21.00 12.35
N LYS A 361 8.29 -20.36 13.35
CA LYS A 361 6.99 -19.68 13.19
C LYS A 361 7.10 -18.73 12.01
N PRO A 362 6.26 -18.85 10.95
CA PRO A 362 6.36 -17.96 9.81
C PRO A 362 6.06 -16.52 10.22
N PHE A 363 6.61 -15.54 9.48
CA PHE A 363 6.11 -14.17 9.55
C PHE A 363 4.61 -14.19 9.21
N THR A 364 3.79 -13.61 10.08
CA THR A 364 2.35 -13.45 9.90
C THR A 364 1.97 -12.02 10.27
N ASN A 365 1.25 -11.30 9.40
CA ASN A 365 0.71 -10.00 9.75
C ASN A 365 -0.58 -9.68 8.98
N PHE A 366 -1.37 -8.77 9.55
CA PHE A 366 -2.62 -8.28 8.99
C PHE A 366 -2.37 -7.08 8.07
N ALA A 367 -2.82 -7.18 6.83
CA ALA A 367 -2.85 -6.08 5.88
C ALA A 367 -4.31 -5.71 5.56
N ASP A 368 -4.62 -4.41 5.60
CA ASP A 368 -5.96 -3.91 5.37
C ASP A 368 -6.09 -3.34 3.95
N PHE A 369 -7.15 -3.74 3.24
CA PHE A 369 -7.43 -3.36 1.85
C PHE A 369 -8.85 -2.81 1.71
N ASP A 370 -9.02 -1.87 0.79
CA ASP A 370 -10.33 -1.53 0.25
C ASP A 370 -10.53 -2.29 -1.07
N LEU A 371 -11.67 -2.98 -1.22
CA LEU A 371 -12.06 -3.73 -2.41
C LEU A 371 -13.30 -3.10 -3.04
N LEU A 372 -13.37 -3.13 -4.37
CA LEU A 372 -14.59 -2.88 -5.13
C LEU A 372 -15.12 -4.22 -5.63
N VAL A 373 -16.24 -4.65 -5.09
CA VAL A 373 -16.92 -5.90 -5.44
C VAL A 373 -18.14 -5.57 -6.28
N GLY A 374 -18.33 -6.30 -7.39
CA GLY A 374 -19.44 -6.12 -8.31
C GLY A 374 -20.81 -6.42 -7.68
N ALA A 375 -21.85 -6.17 -8.47
CA ALA A 375 -23.24 -6.38 -8.09
C ALA A 375 -23.54 -7.81 -7.64
N SER A 376 -24.64 -7.97 -6.90
CA SER A 376 -25.05 -9.26 -6.34
C SER A 376 -25.32 -10.34 -7.40
N GLY A 377 -24.95 -11.58 -7.10
CA GLY A 377 -25.05 -12.73 -8.00
C GLY A 377 -24.37 -13.95 -7.41
N ALA A 378 -24.37 -15.08 -8.14
CA ALA A 378 -23.77 -16.33 -7.65
C ALA A 378 -22.24 -16.26 -7.47
N GLN A 379 -21.58 -15.34 -8.18
CA GLN A 379 -20.13 -15.11 -8.15
C GLN A 379 -19.82 -13.61 -8.37
N PRO A 380 -20.03 -12.72 -7.38
CA PRO A 380 -19.75 -11.29 -7.51
C PRO A 380 -18.25 -11.04 -7.73
N PRO A 381 -17.82 -10.38 -8.82
CA PRO A 381 -16.40 -10.19 -9.11
C PRO A 381 -15.73 -9.20 -8.17
N VAL A 382 -14.43 -9.39 -7.88
CA VAL A 382 -13.59 -8.38 -7.22
C VAL A 382 -12.98 -7.49 -8.30
N LEU A 383 -13.70 -6.42 -8.65
CA LEU A 383 -13.41 -5.54 -9.78
C LEU A 383 -12.11 -4.73 -9.60
N ALA A 384 -11.80 -4.33 -8.36
CA ALA A 384 -10.56 -3.59 -8.03
C ALA A 384 -10.20 -3.73 -6.55
N TRP A 385 -8.96 -3.40 -6.20
CA TRP A 385 -8.43 -3.37 -4.84
C TRP A 385 -7.34 -2.32 -4.64
N GLY A 386 -7.15 -1.87 -3.41
CA GLY A 386 -6.04 -1.00 -3.03
C GLY A 386 -5.82 -1.02 -1.51
N PRO A 387 -4.75 -0.38 -1.01
CA PRO A 387 -4.51 -0.28 0.44
C PRO A 387 -5.69 0.41 1.12
N ALA A 388 -5.97 0.09 2.37
CA ALA A 388 -7.06 0.76 3.10
C ALA A 388 -6.87 2.29 3.13
N GLY A 389 -7.94 3.02 2.81
CA GLY A 389 -7.87 4.46 2.50
C GLY A 389 -7.69 4.72 1.00
N SER A 390 -8.16 3.82 0.12
CA SER A 390 -8.12 3.98 -1.34
C SER A 390 -9.46 3.81 -2.04
N ALA A 391 -10.58 3.48 -1.35
CA ALA A 391 -11.81 3.13 -2.06
C ALA A 391 -12.36 4.20 -3.02
N ALA A 392 -12.09 5.48 -2.77
CA ALA A 392 -12.47 6.57 -3.69
C ALA A 392 -11.80 6.48 -5.07
N GLU A 393 -10.75 5.67 -5.19
CA GLU A 393 -9.90 5.55 -6.37
C GLU A 393 -10.11 4.22 -7.10
N LEU A 394 -10.90 3.32 -6.50
CA LEU A 394 -11.25 2.05 -7.09
C LEU A 394 -12.21 2.30 -8.25
N ASN A 395 -11.70 2.07 -9.45
CA ASN A 395 -12.47 1.93 -10.67
C ASN A 395 -12.38 0.46 -11.10
N PRO A 396 -13.43 -0.11 -11.71
CA PRO A 396 -13.33 -1.46 -12.27
C PRO A 396 -12.07 -1.64 -13.12
N TYR A 397 -11.33 -2.70 -12.81
CA TYR A 397 -10.09 -3.11 -13.48
C TYR A 397 -8.91 -2.13 -13.37
N SER A 398 -8.92 -1.15 -12.45
CA SER A 398 -7.75 -0.27 -12.19
C SER A 398 -6.47 -1.02 -11.77
N ASN A 399 -6.63 -2.26 -11.33
CA ASN A 399 -5.52 -3.13 -10.96
C ASN A 399 -4.85 -3.82 -12.15
N ALA A 400 -5.49 -3.84 -13.32
CA ALA A 400 -4.98 -4.49 -14.51
C ALA A 400 -3.67 -3.86 -15.00
N LEU A 401 -2.88 -4.68 -15.69
CA LEU A 401 -1.69 -4.31 -16.44
C LEU A 401 -1.84 -4.84 -17.86
N ASN A 402 -1.35 -4.08 -18.85
CA ASN A 402 -1.30 -4.57 -20.23
C ASN A 402 -0.19 -5.60 -20.37
N ASN A 403 -0.44 -6.61 -21.20
CA ASN A 403 0.50 -7.70 -21.46
C ASN A 403 1.80 -7.25 -22.14
#